data_AF-A0AAE3ZSL9-F1
#
_entry.id   AF-A0AAE3ZSL9-F1
#
_cell.length_a   1.000
_cell.length_b   1.000
_cell.length_c   1.000
_cell.angle_alpha   90.00
_cell.angle_beta   90.00
_cell.angle_gamma   90.00
#
_symmetry.space_group_name_H-M   'P 1'
#
loop_
_entity.id
_entity.type
_entity.pdbx_description
1 polymer ?
#
loop_
_entity_poly.entity_id
_entity_poly.type
_entity_poly.pdbx_seq_one_letter_code
_entity_poly.pdbx_strand_id
1 'polypeptide(L)' 'MDAMRDARDLVTAHVPGAVWAILAGSVLGPHRTAGSDPDIVVMYDEGPAIG' A
#
# COMPACT_ATOMS: atom_id res chain seq x y z
N MET A 1 -13.38 -5.15 -6.34
CA MET A 1 -12.21 -4.44 -5.81
C MET A 1 -11.68 -5.21 -4.62
N ASP A 2 -10.58 -5.93 -4.84
CA ASP A 2 -9.85 -6.64 -3.80
C ASP A 2 -8.69 -5.74 -3.39
N ALA A 3 -8.86 -5.04 -2.27
CA ALA A 3 -7.91 -4.03 -1.83
C ALA A 3 -6.49 -4.58 -1.65
N MET A 4 -6.35 -5.86 -1.26
CA MET A 4 -5.04 -6.48 -1.07
C MET A 4 -4.34 -6.72 -2.40
N ARG A 5 -5.08 -7.21 -3.41
CA ARG A 5 -4.56 -7.37 -4.77
C ARG A 5 -4.24 -6.01 -5.39
N ASP A 6 -5.17 -5.08 -5.32
CA ASP A 6 -5.04 -3.75 -5.95
C ASP A 6 -3.85 -2.97 -5.34
N ALA A 7 -3.66 -3.05 -4.01
CA ALA A 7 -2.50 -2.45 -3.34
C ALA A 7 -1.17 -3.11 -3.73
N ARG A 8 -1.14 -4.44 -3.89
CA ARG A 8 0.05 -5.17 -4.34
C ARG A 8 0.45 -4.74 -5.75
N ASP A 9 -0.53 -4.64 -6.65
CA ASP A 9 -0.28 -4.25 -8.04
C ASP A 9 0.27 -2.82 -8.11
N LEU A 10 -0.29 -1.91 -7.31
CA LEU A 10 0.18 -0.52 -7.21
C LEU A 10 1.62 -0.42 -6.69
N VAL A 11 1.93 -1.10 -5.58
CA VAL A 11 3.29 -1.10 -5.02
C VAL A 11 4.30 -1.68 -6.02
N THR A 12 3.94 -2.79 -6.66
CA THR A 12 4.82 -3.45 -7.64
C THR A 12 5.12 -2.56 -8.84
N ALA A 13 4.13 -1.79 -9.31
CA ALA A 13 4.27 -0.94 -10.49
C ALA A 13 4.97 0.40 -10.21
N HIS A 14 4.81 0.96 -9.00
CA HIS A 14 5.14 2.36 -8.74
C HIS A 14 6.14 2.60 -7.61
N VAL A 15 6.50 1.56 -6.85
CA VAL A 15 7.35 1.71 -5.65
C VAL A 15 8.60 0.82 -5.78
N PRO A 16 9.44 1.02 -6.81
CA PRO A 16 10.63 0.21 -7.02
C PRO A 16 11.60 0.37 -5.84
N GLY A 17 12.22 -0.74 -5.43
CA GLY A 17 13.18 -0.75 -4.32
C GLY A 17 12.56 -0.83 -2.93
N ALA A 18 11.23 -0.79 -2.80
CA ALA A 18 10.60 -1.13 -1.53
C ALA A 18 10.91 -2.58 -1.17
N VAL A 19 11.43 -2.80 0.03
CA VAL A 19 11.69 -4.15 0.56
C VAL A 19 10.44 -4.73 1.19
N TRP A 20 9.54 -3.88 1.70
CA TRP A 20 8.31 -4.26 2.37
C TRP A 20 7.18 -3.26 2.06
N ALA A 21 5.95 -3.76 2.07
CA ALA A 21 4.74 -2.94 2.01
C ALA A 21 3.64 -3.52 2.90
N ILE A 22 2.89 -2.64 3.58
CA ILE A 22 1.79 -2.98 4.48
C ILE A 22 0.55 -2.22 4.02
N LEU A 23 -0.52 -2.95 3.73
CA LEU A 23 -1.85 -2.38 3.56
C LEU A 23 -2.49 -2.19 4.95
N ALA A 24 -3.05 -1.02 5.20
CA ALA A 24 -3.64 -0.64 6.47
C ALA A 24 -4.98 0.08 6.27
N GLY A 25 -5.56 0.55 7.38
CA GLY A 25 -6.70 1.46 7.35
C GLY A 25 -8.06 0.79 7.23
N SER A 26 -9.08 1.62 6.96
CA SER A 26 -10.48 1.22 7.00
C SER A 26 -10.83 0.14 5.96
N VAL A 27 -10.05 0.04 4.88
CA VAL A 27 -10.28 -0.89 3.77
C VAL A 27 -10.13 -2.37 4.18
N LEU A 28 -9.42 -2.65 5.28
CA LEU A 28 -9.23 -4.00 5.82
C LEU A 28 -10.21 -4.33 6.97
N GLY A 29 -10.99 -3.36 7.43
CA GLY A 29 -11.78 -3.46 8.64
C GLY A 29 -13.30 -3.44 8.43
N PRO A 30 -14.07 -3.62 9.52
CA PRO A 30 -15.53 -3.60 9.48
C PRO A 30 -16.14 -2.22 9.15
N HIS A 31 -15.32 -1.15 9.19
CA HIS A 31 -15.72 0.21 8.83
C HIS A 31 -15.49 0.54 7.35
N ARG A 32 -15.15 -0.44 6.51
CA ARG A 32 -14.99 -0.24 5.07
C ARG A 32 -16.29 0.29 4.46
N THR A 33 -16.16 1.35 3.66
CA THR A 33 -17.25 1.91 2.86
C THR A 33 -16.87 1.93 1.38
N ALA A 34 -17.82 2.29 0.51
CA ALA A 34 -17.54 2.50 -0.91
C ALA A 34 -16.57 3.69 -1.17
N GLY A 35 -16.44 4.62 -0.21
CA GLY A 35 -15.52 5.75 -0.29
C GLY A 35 -14.21 5.53 0.47
N SER A 36 -13.99 4.36 1.07
CA SER A 36 -12.75 4.06 1.76
C SER A 36 -11.59 3.97 0.78
N ASP A 37 -10.53 4.69 1.07
CA ASP A 37 -9.24 4.65 0.40
C ASP A 37 -8.30 3.60 1.01
N PRO A 38 -7.32 3.09 0.25
CA PRO A 38 -6.27 2.22 0.76
C PRO A 38 -5.13 3.04 1.37
N ASP A 39 -4.77 2.75 2.62
CA ASP A 39 -3.55 3.25 3.26
C ASP A 39 -2.41 2.26 3.05
N ILE A 40 -1.32 2.68 2.40
CA ILE A 40 -0.16 1.82 2.14
C ILE A 40 1.10 2.44 2.75
N VAL A 41 1.75 1.67 3.63
CA VAL A 41 3.08 2.01 4.16
C VAL A 41 4.12 1.18 3.44
N VAL A 42 5.18 1.82 2.94
CA VAL A 42 6.30 1.17 2.24
C VAL A 42 7.59 1.42 2.99
N MET A 43 8.48 0.42 2.99
CA MET A 43 9.79 0.49 3.62
C MET A 43 10.89 0.21 2.60
N TYR A 44 11.98 0.97 2.71
CA TYR A 44 13.19 0.84 1.91
C TYR A 44 14.36 0.46 2.82
N ASP A 45 15.34 -0.27 2.29
CA ASP A 45 16.51 -0.75 3.07
C ASP A 45 17.49 0.38 3.40
N GLU A 46 17.67 1.31 2.46
CA GLU A 46 18.33 2.59 2.67
C GLU A 46 17.26 3.69 2.74
N GLY A 47 17.53 4.79 3.47
CA GLY A 47 16.61 5.91 3.63
C GLY A 47 15.98 6.35 2.30
N PRO A 48 14.80 7.02 2.33
CA PRO A 48 13.95 7.17 1.17
C PRO A 48 14.78 7.54 -0.05
N ALA A 49 14.59 6.83 -1.18
CA ALA A 49 15.16 7.21 -2.46
C ALA A 49 14.58 8.58 -2.86
N ILE A 50 15.06 9.63 -2.20
CA ILE A 50 14.93 11.01 -2.61
C ILE A 50 15.91 11.16 -3.78
N GLY A 51 15.49 10.64 -4.93
CA GLY A 51 16.02 11.00 -6.24
C GLY A 51 15.22 12.16 -6.80
#